data_AF-A0A2W2HNJ3-F1
#
_entry.id   AF-A0A2W2HNJ3-F1
#
_cell.length_a   1.000
_cell.length_b   1.000
_cell.length_c   1.000
_cell.angle_alpha   90.00
_cell.angle_beta   90.00
_cell.angle_gamma   90.00
#
_symmetry.space_group_name_H-M   'P 1'
#
loop_
_entity.id
_entity.type
_entity.pdbx_description
1 polymer ?
#
loop_
_entity_poly.entity_id
_entity_poly.type
_entity_poly.pdbx_seq_one_letter_code
_entity_poly.pdbx_strand_id
1 'polypeptide(L)'
;MTQPEEVSALVAELRPLLTQLAELLPEQVADAARGSTQHHKVTGSPAPWHPEAGPVLLTIHAGVRELEQDLRYHVAGHTGAARGGSDANTSAALDAIERLAHGVPDDVARDAARRLGRWIEQARQVRDVGESERWIPIHVPKAQIPPACPYCRTYSLRVAQESGRVRCANPRCTDERGERPSGRIDKNQINGDAMLIWQDGRTIYYSPREAS
;
A
#
# COMPACT_ATOMS: atom_id res chain seq x y z
N MET A 1 19.45 -5.51 15.37
CA MET A 1 19.27 -4.32 14.53
C MET A 1 18.70 -3.23 15.40
N THR A 2 19.42 -2.12 15.54
CA THR A 2 18.94 -0.93 16.26
C THR A 2 17.88 -0.20 15.41
N GLN A 3 17.06 0.66 16.01
CA GLN A 3 16.05 1.43 15.26
C GLN A 3 16.68 2.34 14.18
N PRO A 4 17.84 2.99 14.42
CA PRO A 4 18.52 3.75 13.37
C PRO A 4 19.05 2.86 12.23
N GLU A 5 19.59 1.67 12.51
CA GLU A 5 20.01 0.72 11.48
C GLU A 5 18.83 0.25 10.62
N GLU A 6 17.65 0.06 11.22
CA GLU A 6 16.42 -0.25 10.51
C GLU A 6 16.02 0.88 9.55
N VAL A 7 16.14 2.14 9.98
CA VAL A 7 15.92 3.31 9.12
C VAL A 7 16.87 3.31 7.92
N SER A 8 18.18 3.09 8.13
CA SER A 8 19.16 2.97 7.03
C SER A 8 18.78 1.89 6.03
N ALA A 9 18.39 0.70 6.52
CA ALA A 9 17.98 -0.41 5.66
C ALA A 9 16.75 -0.06 4.81
N LEU A 10 15.72 0.55 5.42
CA LEU A 10 14.51 0.98 4.72
C LEU A 10 14.78 2.11 3.71
N VAL A 11 15.68 3.05 4.03
CA VAL A 11 16.11 4.08 3.07
C VAL A 11 16.80 3.44 1.86
N ALA A 12 17.69 2.46 2.07
CA ALA A 12 18.36 1.74 0.99
C ALA A 12 17.36 0.98 0.10
N GLU A 13 16.31 0.40 0.70
CA GLU A 13 15.24 -0.31 0.01
C GLU A 13 14.30 0.62 -0.77
N LEU A 14 13.98 1.80 -0.24
CA LEU A 14 13.06 2.75 -0.87
C LEU A 14 13.64 3.39 -2.15
N ARG A 15 14.96 3.59 -2.22
CA ARG A 15 15.61 4.25 -3.37
C ARG A 15 15.35 3.57 -4.72
N PRO A 16 15.62 2.27 -4.90
CA PRO A 16 15.33 1.61 -6.19
C PRO A 16 13.84 1.64 -6.53
N LEU A 17 12.95 1.60 -5.54
CA LEU A 17 11.50 1.72 -5.76
C LEU A 17 11.12 3.11 -6.28
N LEU A 18 11.73 4.19 -5.76
CA LEU A 18 11.51 5.54 -6.31
C LEU A 18 11.95 5.65 -7.77
N THR A 19 13.08 5.02 -8.14
CA THR A 19 13.53 4.94 -9.53
C THR A 19 12.53 4.20 -10.40
N GLN A 20 12.08 3.00 -9.99
CA GLN A 20 11.08 2.24 -10.73
C GLN A 20 9.76 3.03 -10.91
N LEU A 21 9.28 3.70 -9.86
CA LEU A 21 8.07 4.53 -9.95
C LEU A 21 8.25 5.73 -10.89
N ALA A 22 9.43 6.35 -10.90
CA ALA A 22 9.74 7.45 -11.81
C ALA A 22 9.82 6.97 -13.28
N GLU A 23 10.31 5.76 -13.53
CA GLU A 23 10.33 5.14 -14.86
C GLU A 23 8.93 4.85 -15.42
N LEU A 24 7.92 4.72 -14.54
CA LEU A 24 6.51 4.56 -14.92
C LEU A 24 5.82 5.89 -15.26
N LEU A 25 6.41 7.05 -14.94
CA LEU A 25 5.79 8.35 -15.19
C LEU A 25 5.70 8.83 -16.64
N PRO A 26 6.68 8.58 -17.54
CA PRO A 26 6.64 9.08 -18.90
C PRO A 26 5.31 8.76 -19.60
N GLU A 27 4.85 9.70 -20.42
CA GLU A 27 3.58 9.60 -21.13
C GLU A 27 3.49 8.28 -21.89
N GLN A 28 2.50 7.45 -21.52
CA GLN A 28 2.11 6.36 -22.41
C GLN A 28 1.55 7.02 -23.66
N VAL A 29 2.32 7.01 -24.75
CA VAL A 29 1.93 7.57 -26.04
C VAL A 29 0.53 7.08 -26.36
N ALA A 30 -0.45 7.98 -26.31
CA ALA A 30 -1.81 7.66 -26.66
C ALA A 30 -1.82 7.20 -28.12
N ASP A 31 -2.23 5.96 -28.36
CA ASP A 31 -2.43 5.45 -29.72
C ASP A 31 -3.62 6.21 -30.34
N ALA A 32 -3.32 7.21 -31.16
CA ALA A 32 -4.30 8.04 -31.84
C ALA A 32 -5.26 7.23 -32.72
N ALA A 33 -4.94 5.96 -33.03
CA ALA A 33 -5.82 5.06 -33.77
C ALA A 33 -6.99 4.50 -32.95
N ARG A 34 -6.96 4.59 -31.60
CA ARG A 34 -8.06 4.12 -30.71
C ARG A 34 -9.03 5.24 -30.33
N GLY A 35 -9.39 6.08 -31.29
CA GLY A 35 -10.44 7.08 -31.11
C GLY A 35 -11.78 6.43 -30.75
N SER A 36 -12.14 6.44 -29.46
CA SER A 36 -13.45 5.97 -29.02
C SER A 36 -14.50 7.02 -29.39
N THR A 37 -15.32 6.72 -30.40
CA THR A 37 -16.54 7.47 -30.76
C THR A 37 -17.65 7.20 -29.72
N GLN A 38 -17.44 7.60 -28.46
CA GLN A 38 -18.49 7.57 -27.44
C GLN A 38 -18.78 8.99 -26.94
N HIS A 39 -20.00 9.46 -27.20
CA HIS A 39 -20.54 10.77 -26.87
C HIS A 39 -20.88 10.95 -25.37
N HIS A 40 -20.05 10.43 -24.47
CA HIS A 40 -20.15 10.78 -23.06
C HIS A 40 -19.21 11.94 -22.77
N LYS A 41 -19.69 12.97 -22.05
CA LYS A 41 -18.85 14.07 -21.54
C LYS A 41 -17.70 13.45 -20.74
N VAL A 42 -16.53 13.35 -21.35
CA VAL A 42 -15.29 12.96 -20.66
C VAL A 42 -14.97 14.11 -19.73
N THR A 43 -15.29 13.94 -18.45
CA THR A 43 -14.94 14.86 -17.38
C THR A 43 -13.42 14.83 -17.18
N GLY A 44 -12.71 15.72 -17.90
CA GLY A 44 -11.27 15.94 -17.78
C GLY A 44 -10.40 15.01 -18.63
N SER A 45 -9.33 15.54 -19.21
CA SER A 45 -8.28 14.73 -19.81
C SER A 45 -7.66 13.84 -18.73
N PRO A 46 -7.41 12.54 -18.98
CA PRO A 46 -6.69 11.70 -18.05
C PRO A 46 -5.32 12.32 -17.75
N ALA A 47 -4.81 12.11 -16.53
CA ALA A 47 -3.48 12.58 -16.18
C ALA A 47 -2.45 12.03 -17.19
N PRO A 48 -1.47 12.83 -17.63
CA PRO A 48 -0.55 12.44 -18.69
C PRO A 48 0.51 11.41 -18.24
N TRP A 49 0.35 10.84 -17.05
CA TRP A 49 1.27 9.90 -16.41
C TRP A 49 0.52 8.67 -15.90
N HIS A 50 1.27 7.61 -15.59
CA HIS A 50 0.70 6.37 -15.06
C HIS A 50 -0.20 6.63 -13.83
N PRO A 51 -1.48 6.19 -13.86
CA PRO A 51 -2.50 6.63 -12.91
C PRO A 51 -2.26 6.16 -11.47
N GLU A 52 -1.61 5.00 -11.27
CA GLU A 52 -1.27 4.49 -9.94
C GLU A 52 0.09 5.00 -9.44
N ALA A 53 1.15 4.90 -10.25
CA ALA A 53 2.51 5.30 -9.88
C ALA A 53 2.65 6.80 -9.55
N GLY A 54 2.02 7.68 -10.33
CA GLY A 54 2.20 9.13 -10.15
C GLY A 54 1.78 9.66 -8.77
N PRO A 55 0.54 9.39 -8.31
CA PRO A 55 0.11 9.77 -6.97
C PRO A 55 0.98 9.16 -5.86
N VAL A 56 1.41 7.91 -6.00
CA VAL A 56 2.28 7.24 -5.03
C VAL A 56 3.64 7.93 -4.96
N LEU A 57 4.30 8.15 -6.10
CA LEU A 57 5.61 8.81 -6.16
C LEU A 57 5.56 10.21 -5.55
N LEU A 58 4.59 11.04 -5.94
CA LEU A 58 4.45 12.40 -5.40
C LEU A 58 4.17 12.40 -3.90
N THR A 59 3.38 11.45 -3.40
CA THR A 59 3.11 11.27 -1.97
C THR A 59 4.40 10.93 -1.22
N ILE A 60 5.22 10.03 -1.75
CA ILE A 60 6.49 9.65 -1.11
C ILE A 60 7.48 10.83 -1.14
N HIS A 61 7.58 11.57 -2.25
CA HIS A 61 8.43 12.76 -2.34
C HIS A 61 8.06 13.81 -1.30
N ALA A 62 6.76 14.12 -1.15
CA ALA A 62 6.28 15.03 -0.12
C ALA A 62 6.58 14.49 1.29
N GLY A 63 6.21 13.24 1.55
CA GLY A 63 6.35 12.59 2.85
C GLY A 63 7.80 12.49 3.32
N VAL A 64 8.75 12.16 2.44
CA VAL A 64 10.19 12.11 2.76
C VAL A 64 10.69 13.48 3.24
N ARG A 65 10.31 14.57 2.57
CA ARG A 65 10.74 15.92 2.97
C ARG A 65 10.10 16.37 4.27
N GLU A 66 8.85 16.00 4.51
CA GLU A 66 8.16 16.23 5.79
C GLU A 66 8.86 15.47 6.93
N LEU A 67 9.15 14.18 6.72
CA LEU A 67 9.86 13.37 7.71
C LEU A 67 11.26 13.91 8.01
N GLU A 68 12.00 14.39 7.01
CA GLU A 68 13.28 15.07 7.25
C GLU A 68 13.10 16.30 8.15
N GLN A 69 12.09 17.14 7.89
CA GLN A 69 11.82 18.34 8.70
C GLN A 69 11.45 17.96 10.14
N ASP A 70 10.62 16.95 10.34
CA ASP A 70 10.26 16.41 11.65
C ASP A 70 11.52 15.97 12.42
N LEU A 71 12.39 15.18 11.79
CA LEU A 71 13.63 14.69 12.41
C LEU A 71 14.60 15.83 12.73
N ARG A 72 14.73 16.83 11.85
CA ARG A 72 15.53 18.03 12.13
C ARG A 72 15.02 18.78 13.35
N TYR A 73 13.70 18.92 13.47
CA TYR A 73 13.09 19.55 14.65
C TYR A 73 13.44 18.79 15.93
N HIS A 74 13.38 17.46 15.92
CA HIS A 74 13.76 16.64 17.07
C HIS A 74 15.24 16.73 17.44
N VAL A 75 16.15 16.84 16.48
CA VAL A 75 17.60 16.93 16.73
C VAL A 75 18.06 18.33 17.10
N ALA A 76 17.57 19.35 16.39
CA ALA A 76 18.09 20.73 16.46
C ALA A 76 17.11 21.74 17.09
N GLY A 77 15.88 21.34 17.40
CA GLY A 77 14.82 22.23 17.91
C GLY A 77 14.19 23.15 16.85
N HIS A 78 14.58 23.01 15.58
CA HIS A 78 14.01 23.76 14.46
C HIS A 78 14.07 22.96 13.15
N THR A 79 13.15 23.23 12.22
CA THR A 79 13.07 22.52 10.93
C THR A 79 14.08 23.03 9.87
N GLY A 80 14.50 24.29 9.99
CA GLY A 80 15.33 24.97 8.99
C GLY A 80 14.55 25.30 7.71
N ALA A 81 15.27 25.60 6.62
CA ALA A 81 14.64 25.88 5.33
C ALA A 81 14.08 24.60 4.68
N ALA A 82 12.86 24.68 4.16
CA ALA A 82 12.22 23.59 3.43
C ALA A 82 12.92 23.32 2.09
N ARG A 83 13.04 22.04 1.71
CA ARG A 83 13.57 21.65 0.41
C ARG A 83 12.52 21.80 -0.69
N GLY A 84 12.98 22.10 -1.90
CA GLY A 84 12.14 22.17 -3.09
C GLY A 84 11.68 20.82 -3.64
N GLY A 85 10.93 20.89 -4.74
CA GLY A 85 10.18 19.81 -5.38
C GLY A 85 10.96 18.62 -5.99
N SER A 86 12.25 18.75 -6.24
CA SER A 86 13.01 17.86 -7.15
C SER A 86 13.45 16.52 -6.57
N ASP A 87 13.75 15.56 -7.45
CA ASP A 87 14.28 14.23 -7.12
C ASP A 87 15.62 14.32 -6.37
N ALA A 88 16.50 15.21 -6.80
CA ALA A 88 17.76 15.48 -6.11
C ALA A 88 17.54 15.94 -4.65
N ASN A 89 16.49 16.75 -4.41
CA ASN A 89 16.14 17.18 -3.06
C ASN A 89 15.54 16.04 -2.23
N THR A 90 14.75 15.14 -2.84
CA THR A 90 14.25 13.93 -2.18
C THR A 90 15.40 12.98 -1.80
N SER A 91 16.36 12.76 -2.69
CA SER A 91 17.54 11.94 -2.38
C SER A 91 18.36 12.54 -1.23
N ALA A 92 18.61 13.85 -1.26
CA ALA A 92 19.33 14.53 -0.19
C ALA A 92 18.56 14.53 1.15
N ALA A 93 17.22 14.50 1.12
CA ALA A 93 16.40 14.33 2.30
C ALA A 93 16.52 12.91 2.86
N LEU A 94 16.53 11.86 2.02
CA LEU A 94 16.79 10.48 2.45
C LEU A 94 18.17 10.33 3.11
N ASP A 95 19.22 10.94 2.54
CA ASP A 95 20.56 10.95 3.14
C ASP A 95 20.59 11.66 4.50
N ALA A 96 19.73 12.67 4.68
CA ALA A 96 19.60 13.40 5.94
C ALA A 96 18.81 12.58 6.97
N ILE A 97 17.72 11.93 6.58
CA ILE A 97 16.92 11.05 7.43
C ILE A 97 17.80 9.95 8.03
N GLU A 98 18.65 9.32 7.22
CA GLU A 98 19.57 8.28 7.68
C GLU A 98 20.48 8.77 8.81
N ARG A 99 21.11 9.93 8.64
CA ARG A 99 22.00 10.53 9.65
C ARG A 99 21.25 11.01 10.89
N LEU A 100 20.10 11.64 10.70
CA LEU A 100 19.29 12.20 11.79
C LEU A 100 18.67 11.11 12.67
N ALA A 101 18.38 9.94 12.11
CA ALA A 101 17.83 8.81 12.86
C ALA A 101 18.74 8.38 14.03
N HIS A 102 20.05 8.54 13.91
CA HIS A 102 21.00 8.27 14.99
C HIS A 102 21.00 9.32 16.12
N GLY A 103 20.47 10.52 15.85
CA GLY A 103 20.45 11.64 16.79
C GLY A 103 19.12 11.80 17.53
N VAL A 104 18.11 10.99 17.23
CA VAL A 104 16.78 11.06 17.86
C VAL A 104 16.55 9.90 18.83
N PRO A 105 15.61 10.06 19.77
CA PRO A 105 15.14 8.94 20.61
C PRO A 105 14.58 7.75 19.80
N ASP A 106 14.68 6.54 20.36
CA ASP A 106 14.28 5.29 19.69
C ASP A 106 12.82 5.25 19.23
N ASP A 107 11.91 5.90 19.95
CA ASP A 107 10.49 5.98 19.59
C ASP A 107 10.26 6.86 18.36
N VAL A 108 11.03 7.95 18.21
CA VAL A 108 11.03 8.81 17.02
C VAL A 108 11.63 8.06 15.83
N ALA A 109 12.75 7.36 16.03
CA ALA A 109 13.35 6.51 14.99
C ALA A 109 12.38 5.41 14.53
N ARG A 110 11.66 4.79 15.47
CA ARG A 110 10.61 3.79 15.17
C ARG A 110 9.47 4.37 14.35
N ASP A 111 9.03 5.60 14.64
CA ASP A 111 8.00 6.26 13.83
C ASP A 111 8.49 6.51 12.40
N ALA A 112 9.73 6.98 12.24
CA ALA A 112 10.37 7.17 10.95
C ALA A 112 10.42 5.85 10.14
N ALA A 113 10.89 4.77 10.76
CA ALA A 113 10.91 3.44 10.16
C ALA A 113 9.50 2.99 9.72
N ARG A 114 8.47 3.22 10.56
CA ARG A 114 7.07 2.91 10.23
C ARG A 114 6.55 3.70 9.02
N ARG A 115 6.92 4.97 8.87
CA ARG A 115 6.53 5.80 7.72
C ARG A 115 7.23 5.32 6.45
N LEU A 116 8.54 5.08 6.51
CA LEU A 116 9.32 4.54 5.38
C LEU A 116 8.79 3.18 4.93
N GLY A 117 8.57 2.24 5.86
CA GLY A 117 8.02 0.92 5.55
C GLY A 117 6.64 1.00 4.91
N ARG A 118 5.80 1.97 5.29
CA ARG A 118 4.51 2.20 4.64
C ARG A 118 4.68 2.67 3.19
N TRP A 119 5.61 3.58 2.92
CA TRP A 119 5.88 4.07 1.56
C TRP A 119 6.46 2.97 0.66
N ILE A 120 7.36 2.14 1.19
CA ILE A 120 7.87 0.94 0.50
C ILE A 120 6.72 0.02 0.12
N GLU A 121 5.84 -0.30 1.07
CA GLU A 121 4.69 -1.16 0.82
C GLU A 121 3.74 -0.56 -0.23
N GLN A 122 3.51 0.76 -0.20
CA GLN A 122 2.72 1.45 -1.21
C GLN A 122 3.35 1.38 -2.61
N ALA A 123 4.67 1.55 -2.71
CA ALA A 123 5.39 1.43 -3.97
C ALA A 123 5.31 0.01 -4.53
N ARG A 124 5.49 -1.02 -3.68
CA ARG A 124 5.39 -2.43 -4.08
C ARG A 124 4.01 -2.85 -4.55
N GLN A 125 2.96 -2.21 -4.04
CA GLN A 125 1.57 -2.45 -4.41
C GLN A 125 1.15 -1.78 -5.73
N VAL A 126 2.02 -0.97 -6.35
CA VAL A 126 1.77 -0.47 -7.72
C VAL A 126 1.84 -1.65 -8.68
N ARG A 127 0.80 -1.83 -9.50
CA ARG A 127 0.63 -3.03 -10.33
C ARG A 127 1.84 -3.36 -11.20
N ASP A 128 2.45 -2.35 -11.82
CA ASP A 128 3.59 -2.51 -12.72
C ASP A 128 4.93 -2.70 -11.99
N VAL A 129 4.97 -2.45 -10.67
CA VAL A 129 6.07 -2.88 -9.78
C VAL A 129 5.83 -4.32 -9.33
N GLY A 130 4.61 -4.62 -8.87
CA GLY A 130 4.12 -5.98 -8.65
C GLY A 130 4.85 -6.78 -7.55
N GLU A 131 5.62 -6.12 -6.69
CA GLU A 131 6.40 -6.79 -5.63
C GLU A 131 5.56 -7.17 -4.39
N SER A 132 4.36 -6.60 -4.22
CA SER A 132 3.45 -6.94 -3.12
C SER A 132 1.98 -6.96 -3.56
N GLU A 133 1.22 -7.88 -2.98
CA GLU A 133 -0.22 -8.00 -3.21
C GLU A 133 -0.98 -6.87 -2.50
N ARG A 134 -1.97 -6.30 -3.17
CA ARG A 134 -2.84 -5.28 -2.56
C ARG A 134 -3.94 -5.95 -1.74
N TRP A 135 -3.88 -5.76 -0.42
CA TRP A 135 -4.89 -6.30 0.51
C TRP A 135 -6.04 -5.33 0.74
N ILE A 136 -7.20 -5.63 0.15
CA ILE A 136 -8.41 -4.80 0.25
C ILE A 136 -9.48 -5.46 1.13
N PRO A 137 -10.41 -4.69 1.74
CA PRO A 137 -11.61 -5.26 2.35
C PRO A 137 -12.35 -6.18 1.38
N ILE A 138 -12.91 -7.29 1.90
CA ILE A 138 -13.79 -8.15 1.09
C ILE A 138 -14.98 -7.30 0.65
N HIS A 139 -15.16 -7.19 -0.66
CA HIS A 139 -16.29 -6.46 -1.22
C HIS A 139 -17.59 -7.20 -0.92
N VAL A 140 -18.56 -6.47 -0.37
CA VAL A 140 -19.93 -6.94 -0.18
C VAL A 140 -20.90 -5.88 -0.71
N PRO A 141 -22.08 -6.28 -1.22
CA PRO A 141 -23.11 -5.36 -1.66
C PRO A 141 -23.48 -4.34 -0.60
N LYS A 142 -24.01 -3.20 -1.05
CA LYS A 142 -24.50 -2.15 -0.15
C LYS A 142 -25.53 -2.73 0.80
N ALA A 143 -25.43 -2.36 2.08
CA ALA A 143 -26.27 -2.85 3.20
C ALA A 143 -26.02 -4.30 3.66
N GLN A 144 -25.05 -5.02 3.09
CA GLN A 144 -24.62 -6.31 3.64
C GLN A 144 -23.42 -6.14 4.58
N ILE A 145 -23.37 -6.99 5.61
CA ILE A 145 -22.24 -7.05 6.54
C ILE A 145 -21.20 -8.00 5.94
N PRO A 146 -19.91 -7.61 5.88
CA PRO A 146 -18.86 -8.51 5.41
C PRO A 146 -18.78 -9.76 6.29
N PRO A 147 -18.31 -10.90 5.75
CA PRO A 147 -18.14 -12.10 6.55
C PRO A 147 -17.17 -11.84 7.71
N ALA A 148 -17.56 -12.28 8.91
CA ALA A 148 -16.69 -12.25 10.08
C ALA A 148 -15.59 -13.31 9.96
N CYS A 149 -14.41 -13.02 10.51
CA CYS A 149 -13.37 -14.03 10.67
C CYS A 149 -13.85 -15.15 11.60
N PRO A 150 -13.75 -16.44 11.22
CA PRO A 150 -14.27 -17.53 12.05
C PRO A 150 -13.48 -17.72 13.36
N TYR A 151 -12.26 -17.19 13.44
CA TYR A 151 -11.38 -17.33 14.59
C TYR A 151 -11.58 -16.22 15.63
N CYS A 152 -11.50 -14.95 15.23
CA CYS A 152 -11.65 -13.82 16.16
C CYS A 152 -13.02 -13.12 16.10
N ARG A 153 -13.92 -13.55 15.21
CA ARG A 153 -15.27 -12.99 15.00
C ARG A 153 -15.32 -11.50 14.63
N THR A 154 -14.21 -10.92 14.19
CA THR A 154 -14.17 -9.52 13.71
C THR A 154 -14.36 -9.42 12.20
N TYR A 155 -14.81 -8.26 11.72
CA TYR A 155 -14.94 -7.92 10.29
C TYR A 155 -13.62 -7.43 9.67
N SER A 156 -12.51 -8.05 10.07
CA SER A 156 -11.15 -7.64 9.68
C SER A 156 -10.62 -8.45 8.49
N LEU A 157 -11.47 -9.18 7.76
CA LEU A 157 -11.02 -9.95 6.61
C LEU A 157 -10.58 -9.03 5.46
N ARG A 158 -9.48 -9.43 4.81
CA ARG A 158 -8.91 -8.77 3.64
C ARG A 158 -8.62 -9.81 2.57
N VAL A 159 -8.79 -9.42 1.31
CA VAL A 159 -8.47 -10.22 0.14
C VAL A 159 -7.30 -9.57 -0.61
N ALA A 160 -6.33 -10.38 -1.02
CA ALA A 160 -5.31 -10.00 -1.98
C ALA A 160 -5.97 -9.89 -3.36
N GLN A 161 -5.98 -8.70 -3.95
CA GLN A 161 -6.74 -8.39 -5.15
C GLN A 161 -6.34 -9.27 -6.34
N GLU A 162 -5.07 -9.65 -6.43
CA GLU A 162 -4.49 -10.40 -7.54
C GLU A 162 -4.70 -11.91 -7.40
N SER A 163 -4.43 -12.49 -6.23
CA SER A 163 -4.47 -13.95 -6.01
C SER A 163 -5.78 -14.47 -5.44
N GLY A 164 -6.67 -13.58 -4.97
CA GLY A 164 -7.90 -13.98 -4.27
C GLY A 164 -7.66 -14.60 -2.90
N ARG A 165 -6.41 -14.61 -2.40
CA ARG A 165 -6.08 -15.07 -1.04
C ARG A 165 -6.75 -14.19 0.00
N VAL A 166 -7.18 -14.80 1.10
CA VAL A 166 -7.89 -14.13 2.18
C VAL A 166 -7.10 -14.28 3.47
N ARG A 167 -7.01 -13.21 4.25
CA ARG A 167 -6.42 -13.24 5.60
C ARG A 167 -7.19 -12.34 6.56
N CYS A 168 -7.08 -12.64 7.85
CA CYS A 168 -7.53 -11.70 8.88
C CYS A 168 -6.47 -10.62 9.12
N ALA A 169 -6.85 -9.34 9.07
CA ALA A 169 -5.97 -8.21 9.35
C ALA A 169 -5.85 -7.88 10.85
N ASN A 170 -6.61 -8.55 11.73
CA ASN A 170 -6.45 -8.38 13.18
C ASN A 170 -5.12 -9.01 13.63
N PRO A 171 -4.16 -8.24 14.17
CA PRO A 171 -2.82 -8.74 14.48
C PRO A 171 -2.80 -9.77 15.60
N ARG A 172 -3.85 -9.83 16.44
CA ARG A 172 -4.01 -10.80 17.53
C ARG A 172 -4.75 -12.07 17.13
N CYS A 173 -5.19 -12.17 15.86
CA CYS A 173 -5.96 -13.30 15.39
C CYS A 173 -5.02 -14.45 14.98
N THR A 174 -5.22 -15.59 15.61
CA THR A 174 -4.52 -16.85 15.33
C THR A 174 -5.53 -17.98 15.13
N ASP A 175 -5.18 -18.96 14.31
CA ASP A 175 -5.93 -20.20 14.18
C ASP A 175 -5.58 -21.20 15.29
N GLU A 176 -6.10 -22.42 15.20
CA GLU A 176 -5.87 -23.49 16.17
C GLU A 176 -4.40 -23.97 16.21
N ARG A 177 -3.61 -23.65 15.18
CA ARG A 177 -2.16 -23.96 15.11
C ARG A 177 -1.29 -22.80 15.59
N GLY A 178 -1.90 -21.69 15.99
CA GLY A 178 -1.17 -20.46 16.34
C GLY A 178 -0.69 -19.67 15.12
N GLU A 179 -1.08 -20.06 13.91
CA GLU A 179 -0.72 -19.36 12.67
C GLU A 179 -1.77 -18.29 12.36
N ARG A 180 -1.43 -17.34 11.47
CA ARG A 180 -2.42 -16.36 11.02
C ARG A 180 -3.45 -17.02 10.11
N PRO A 181 -4.76 -16.90 10.42
CA PRO A 181 -5.79 -17.47 9.57
C PRO A 181 -5.68 -17.02 8.13
N SER A 182 -5.56 -17.99 7.23
CA SER A 182 -5.51 -17.74 5.80
C SER A 182 -6.44 -18.68 5.02
N GLY A 183 -6.91 -18.19 3.88
CA GLY A 183 -7.83 -18.89 3.00
C GLY A 183 -7.78 -18.30 1.59
N ARG A 184 -8.80 -18.60 0.79
CA ARG A 184 -9.00 -18.04 -0.55
C ARG A 184 -10.48 -17.84 -0.86
N ILE A 185 -10.79 -16.90 -1.74
CA ILE A 185 -12.11 -16.81 -2.37
C ILE A 185 -12.17 -17.86 -3.47
N ASP A 186 -13.26 -18.63 -3.49
CA ASP A 186 -13.60 -19.58 -4.54
C ASP A 186 -15.05 -19.37 -4.98
N LYS A 187 -15.48 -20.04 -6.05
CA LYS A 187 -16.86 -20.00 -6.55
C LYS A 187 -17.53 -21.35 -6.36
N ASN A 188 -18.74 -21.33 -5.82
CA ASN A 188 -19.56 -22.53 -5.73
C ASN A 188 -19.96 -23.00 -7.13
N GLN A 189 -19.59 -24.23 -7.48
CA GLN A 189 -19.87 -24.79 -8.81
C GLN A 189 -21.36 -25.02 -9.07
N ILE A 190 -22.19 -25.10 -8.01
CA ILE A 190 -23.62 -25.39 -8.14
C ILE A 190 -24.42 -24.12 -8.47
N ASN A 191 -24.17 -23.02 -7.74
CA ASN A 191 -24.99 -21.80 -7.83
C ASN A 191 -24.21 -20.53 -8.20
N GLY A 192 -22.88 -20.62 -8.28
CA GLY A 192 -22.00 -19.50 -8.61
C GLY A 192 -21.73 -18.51 -7.48
N ASP A 193 -22.22 -18.77 -6.25
CA ASP A 193 -21.95 -17.90 -5.10
C ASP A 193 -20.48 -17.92 -4.72
N ALA A 194 -20.00 -16.80 -4.15
CA ALA A 194 -18.66 -16.75 -3.61
C ALA A 194 -18.59 -17.53 -2.29
N MET A 195 -17.49 -18.24 -2.09
CA MET A 195 -17.18 -18.90 -0.82
C MET A 195 -15.76 -18.57 -0.38
N LEU A 196 -15.57 -18.48 0.93
CA LEU A 196 -14.25 -18.43 1.56
C LEU A 196 -13.88 -19.84 1.98
N ILE A 197 -12.78 -20.36 1.44
CA ILE A 197 -12.22 -21.66 1.82
C ILE A 197 -10.97 -21.41 2.65
N TRP A 198 -10.98 -21.87 3.90
CA TRP A 198 -9.88 -21.75 4.84
C TRP A 198 -8.94 -22.96 4.77
N GLN A 199 -7.68 -22.80 5.18
CA GLN A 199 -6.69 -23.89 5.17
C GLN A 199 -7.05 -25.09 6.07
N ASP A 200 -7.88 -24.87 7.09
CA ASP A 200 -8.41 -25.91 7.98
C ASP A 200 -9.64 -26.64 7.40
N GLY A 201 -10.05 -26.32 6.17
CA GLY A 201 -11.20 -26.90 5.49
C GLY A 201 -12.54 -26.25 5.83
N ARG A 202 -12.57 -25.21 6.67
CA ARG A 202 -13.81 -24.45 6.91
C ARG A 202 -14.22 -23.70 5.64
N THR A 203 -15.51 -23.68 5.37
CA THR A 203 -16.10 -22.95 4.25
C THR A 203 -17.14 -21.95 4.76
N ILE A 204 -17.04 -20.70 4.33
CA ILE A 204 -18.03 -19.65 4.62
C ILE A 204 -18.63 -19.18 3.30
N TYR A 205 -19.93 -19.34 3.14
CA TYR A 205 -20.67 -18.83 1.99
C TYR A 205 -21.02 -17.36 2.21
N TYR A 206 -20.84 -16.54 1.18
CA TYR A 206 -21.33 -15.16 1.18
C TYR A 206 -21.76 -14.79 -0.23
N SER A 207 -22.90 -14.10 -0.38
CA SER A 207 -23.41 -13.74 -1.70
C SER A 207 -22.98 -12.31 -2.06
N PRO A 208 -22.05 -12.11 -3.00
CA PRO A 208 -21.67 -10.77 -3.44
C PRO A 208 -22.70 -10.17 -4.41
N ARG A 209 -23.83 -10.84 -4.67
CA ARG A 209 -24.83 -10.33 -5.62
C ARG A 209 -25.68 -9.25 -4.97
N GLU A 210 -25.83 -8.13 -5.67
CA GLU A 210 -26.90 -7.17 -5.41
C GLU A 210 -28.23 -7.91 -5.60
N ALA A 211 -29.13 -7.82 -4.62
CA ALA A 211 -30.51 -8.25 -4.81
C ALA A 211 -31.10 -7.34 -5.90
N SER A 212 -31.21 -7.88 -7.11
CA SER A 212 -31.82 -7.25 -8.28
C SER A 212 -33.29 -6.96 -8.04
#